data_AF-A1HQH3-F1
#
_entry.id   AF-A1HQH3-F1
#
_cell.length_a   1.000
_cell.length_b   1.000
_cell.length_c   1.000
_cell.angle_alpha   90.00
_cell.angle_beta   90.00
_cell.angle_gamma   90.00
#
_symmetry.space_group_name_H-M   'P 1'
#
loop_
_entity.id
_entity.type
_entity.pdbx_description
1 polymer ?
#
loop_
_entity_poly.entity_id
_entity_poly.type
_entity_poly.pdbx_seq_one_letter_code
_entity_poly.pdbx_strand_id
1 'polypeptide(L)'
;MPAPIVVGVGIGGTMEKAALLAKKALLRPINRRNANPVYAKFEEELLELINETGVGPQGLGGRVTALAVNIEYFPTHIAGLPVAININCHATRHAEIEL
;
A
#
# COMPACT_ATOMS: atom_id res chain seq x y z
N MET A 1 10.40 -13.30 -7.02
CA MET A 1 10.10 -11.90 -6.60
C MET A 1 10.09 -11.90 -5.09
N PRO A 2 11.04 -11.29 -4.35
CA PRO A 2 11.17 -11.52 -2.91
C PRO A 2 10.01 -10.88 -2.12
N ALA A 3 8.88 -11.58 -2.10
CA ALA A 3 7.84 -11.45 -1.10
C ALA A 3 8.36 -12.03 0.23
N PRO A 4 7.96 -11.47 1.38
CA PRO A 4 6.75 -10.65 1.58
C PRO A 4 6.88 -9.20 1.08
N ILE A 5 5.82 -8.67 0.44
CA ILE A 5 5.78 -7.28 -0.04
C ILE A 5 4.95 -6.37 0.88
N VAL A 6 5.23 -5.07 0.83
CA VAL A 6 4.34 -4.02 1.37
C VAL A 6 3.76 -3.25 0.19
N VAL A 7 2.44 -3.07 0.19
CA VAL A 7 1.72 -2.40 -0.90
C VAL A 7 1.28 -1.01 -0.45
N GLY A 8 1.66 0.01 -1.21
CA GLY A 8 1.25 1.39 -1.03
C GLY A 8 0.31 1.80 -2.14
N VAL A 9 -0.84 2.37 -1.77
CA VAL A 9 -1.88 2.80 -2.72
C VAL A 9 -2.11 4.29 -2.53
N GLY A 10 -2.08 5.04 -3.64
CA GLY A 10 -2.38 6.46 -3.69
C GLY A 10 -3.67 6.69 -4.46
N ILE A 11 -4.64 7.37 -3.86
CA ILE A 11 -5.97 7.61 -4.46
C ILE A 11 -6.24 9.12 -4.56
N GLY A 12 -6.54 9.59 -5.78
CA GLY A 12 -6.94 10.96 -6.06
C GLY A 12 -5.78 11.94 -6.29
N GLY A 13 -6.11 13.24 -6.38
CA GLY A 13 -5.23 14.28 -6.92
C GLY A 13 -5.07 14.18 -8.44
N THR A 14 -3.89 14.53 -8.95
CA THR A 14 -3.48 14.24 -10.33
C THR A 14 -2.79 12.87 -10.41
N MET A 15 -2.48 12.37 -11.61
CA MET A 15 -1.74 11.11 -11.76
C MET A 15 -0.39 11.13 -11.03
N GLU A 16 0.34 12.24 -11.12
CA GLU A 16 1.61 12.46 -10.43
C GLU A 16 1.42 12.46 -8.91
N LYS A 17 0.34 13.10 -8.43
CA LYS A 17 0.01 13.13 -7.01
C LYS A 17 -0.34 11.74 -6.49
N ALA A 18 -1.13 10.96 -7.22
CA ALA A 18 -1.44 9.58 -6.86
C ALA A 18 -0.18 8.73 -6.73
N ALA A 19 0.75 8.83 -7.69
CA ALA A 19 2.04 8.13 -7.62
C ALA A 19 2.87 8.54 -6.38
N LEU A 20 2.89 9.83 -6.05
CA LEU A 20 3.57 10.33 -4.86
C LEU A 20 2.91 9.83 -3.56
N LEU A 21 1.57 9.82 -3.50
CA LEU A 21 0.81 9.28 -2.37
C LEU A 21 1.09 7.79 -2.17
N ALA A 22 1.10 7.00 -3.26
CA ALA A 22 1.43 5.58 -3.20
C ALA A 22 2.85 5.35 -2.65
N LYS A 23 3.82 6.19 -3.06
CA LYS A 23 5.18 6.14 -2.50
C LYS A 23 5.23 6.53 -1.02
N LYS A 24 4.47 7.55 -0.62
CA LYS A 24 4.37 7.99 0.78
C LYS A 24 3.74 6.90 1.66
N ALA A 25 2.70 6.22 1.16
CA ALA A 25 2.02 5.14 1.86
C ALA A 25 2.99 3.99 2.24
N LEU A 26 3.99 3.73 1.40
CA LEU A 26 5.02 2.72 1.67
C LEU A 26 5.97 3.07 2.82
N LEU A 27 6.06 4.34 3.22
CA LEU A 27 6.90 4.77 4.33
C LEU A 27 6.20 4.61 5.69
N ARG A 28 4.87 4.41 5.67
CA ARG A 28 4.08 4.27 6.90
C ARG A 28 4.38 2.93 7.58
N PRO A 29 4.56 2.90 8.92
CA PRO A 29 4.77 1.66 9.65
C PRO A 29 3.67 0.63 9.38
N ILE A 30 4.05 -0.64 9.24
CA ILE A 30 3.12 -1.74 8.91
C ILE A 30 2.04 -1.98 9.98
N ASN A 31 2.30 -1.56 11.21
CA ASN A 31 1.39 -1.65 12.35
C ASN A 31 0.46 -0.44 12.47
N ARG A 32 0.60 0.58 11.61
CA ARG A 32 -0.21 1.79 11.62
C ARG A 32 -1.17 1.81 10.44
N ARG A 33 -2.46 1.75 10.75
CA ARG A 33 -3.56 1.88 9.77
C ARG A 33 -3.89 3.33 9.47
N ASN A 34 -4.68 3.54 8.41
CA ASN A 34 -5.23 4.86 8.09
C ASN A 34 -6.06 5.41 9.26
N ALA A 35 -5.97 6.72 9.51
CA ALA A 35 -6.79 7.39 10.53
C ALA A 35 -8.29 7.42 10.15
N ASN A 36 -8.60 7.35 8.86
CA ASN A 36 -9.96 7.28 8.35
C ASN A 36 -10.45 5.82 8.37
N PRO A 37 -11.57 5.51 9.07
CA PRO A 37 -12.04 4.15 9.26
C PRO A 37 -12.43 3.45 7.95
N VAL A 38 -12.88 4.20 6.94
CA VAL A 38 -13.25 3.63 5.63
C VAL A 38 -12.02 3.07 4.92
N TYR A 39 -10.93 3.85 4.89
CA TYR A 39 -9.68 3.41 4.27
C TYR A 39 -8.96 2.37 5.12
N ALA A 40 -9.06 2.43 6.45
CA ALA A 40 -8.50 1.41 7.33
C ALA A 40 -9.15 0.03 7.10
N LYS A 41 -10.49 -0.01 6.96
CA LYS A 41 -11.21 -1.24 6.59
C LYS A 41 -10.79 -1.73 5.20
N PHE A 42 -10.65 -0.81 4.25
CA PHE A 42 -10.26 -1.17 2.89
C PHE A 42 -8.82 -1.71 2.81
N GLU A 43 -7.90 -1.18 3.62
CA GLU A 43 -6.55 -1.73 3.78
C GLU A 43 -6.54 -3.18 4.26
N GLU A 44 -7.47 -3.54 5.15
CA GLU A 44 -7.61 -4.90 5.67
C GLU A 44 -8.20 -5.83 4.61
N GLU A 45 -9.31 -5.43 3.97
CA GLU A 45 -9.93 -6.19 2.87
C GLU A 45 -8.94 -6.47 1.73
N LEU A 46 -8.16 -5.46 1.31
CA LEU A 46 -7.14 -5.65 0.28
C LEU A 46 -6.01 -6.58 0.72
N LEU A 47 -5.60 -6.52 1.99
CA LEU A 47 -4.55 -7.40 2.51
C LEU A 47 -5.01 -8.86 2.52
N GLU A 48 -6.27 -9.11 2.90
CA GLU A 48 -6.89 -10.43 2.84
C GLU A 48 -6.93 -10.94 1.40
N LEU A 49 -7.50 -10.16 0.48
CA LEU A 49 -7.59 -10.52 -0.94
C LEU A 49 -6.22 -10.82 -1.56
N ILE A 50 -5.19 -10.02 -1.26
CA ILE A 50 -3.84 -10.25 -1.77
C ILE A 50 -3.26 -11.56 -1.23
N ASN A 51 -3.51 -11.90 0.03
CA ASN A 51 -3.02 -13.13 0.62
C ASN A 51 -3.80 -14.37 0.15
N GLU A 52 -5.07 -14.21 -0.20
CA GLU A 52 -5.89 -15.25 -0.83
C GLU A 52 -5.44 -15.62 -2.25
N THR A 53 -4.69 -14.75 -2.94
CA THR A 53 -4.15 -15.07 -4.29
C THR A 53 -3.24 -16.29 -4.30
N GLY A 54 -2.72 -16.72 -3.14
CA GLY A 54 -1.88 -17.91 -3.02
C GLY A 54 -0.49 -17.79 -3.66
N VAL A 55 -0.08 -16.61 -4.11
CA VAL A 55 1.26 -16.34 -4.67
C VAL A 55 2.35 -16.67 -3.65
N GLY A 56 2.13 -16.27 -2.39
CA GLY A 56 2.99 -16.57 -1.26
C GLY A 56 4.38 -15.95 -1.32
N PRO A 57 5.23 -16.21 -0.30
CA PRO A 57 6.57 -15.68 -0.23
C PRO A 57 7.41 -16.10 -1.44
N GLN A 58 8.21 -15.17 -1.96
CA GLN A 58 9.02 -15.34 -3.18
C GLN A 58 8.26 -15.68 -4.49
N GLY A 59 6.94 -15.87 -4.46
CA GLY A 59 6.15 -16.41 -5.57
C GLY A 59 6.17 -17.94 -5.65
N LEU A 60 6.52 -18.63 -4.56
CA LEU A 60 6.63 -20.09 -4.50
C LEU A 60 5.36 -20.77 -3.96
N GLY A 61 4.26 -20.03 -3.87
CA GLY A 61 3.06 -20.46 -3.19
C GLY A 61 3.10 -20.19 -1.69
N GLY A 62 1.93 -20.15 -1.06
CA GLY A 62 1.79 -20.01 0.40
C GLY A 62 0.75 -18.99 0.82
N ARG A 63 0.65 -18.77 2.14
CA ARG A 63 -0.40 -17.93 2.76
C ARG A 63 -0.12 -16.43 2.77
N VAL A 64 1.15 -16.02 2.73
CA VAL A 64 1.53 -14.62 2.98
C VAL A 64 2.26 -14.06 1.77
N THR A 65 1.50 -13.37 0.92
CA THR A 65 2.00 -12.62 -0.23
C THR A 65 2.41 -11.21 0.20
N ALA A 66 1.55 -10.52 0.96
CA ALA A 66 1.77 -9.16 1.45
C ALA A 66 1.71 -9.09 2.98
N LEU A 67 2.55 -8.23 3.57
CA LEU A 67 2.56 -7.96 5.02
C LEU A 67 1.61 -6.85 5.41
N ALA A 68 1.50 -5.83 4.56
CA ALA A 68 0.66 -4.67 4.82
C ALA A 68 0.23 -4.01 3.51
N VAL A 69 -0.96 -3.41 3.56
CA VAL A 69 -1.48 -2.49 2.56
C VAL A 69 -1.69 -1.16 3.26
N ASN A 70 -1.13 -0.09 2.69
CA ASN A 70 -1.29 1.26 3.18
C ASN A 70 -1.91 2.13 2.09
N ILE A 71 -2.96 2.87 2.42
CA ILE A 71 -3.66 3.77 1.52
C ILE A 71 -3.44 5.21 1.99
N GLU A 72 -3.05 6.07 1.06
CA GLU A 72 -3.04 7.52 1.21
C GLU A 72 -3.99 8.11 0.15
N TYR A 73 -4.81 9.08 0.54
CA TYR A 73 -5.84 9.65 -0.33
C TYR A 73 -5.76 11.18 -0.39
N PHE A 74 -6.26 11.75 -1.49
CA PHE A 74 -6.34 13.19 -1.69
C PHE A 74 -7.59 13.53 -2.53
N PRO A 75 -8.23 14.70 -2.32
CA PRO A 75 -9.34 15.12 -3.16
C PRO A 75 -8.99 15.14 -4.65
N THR A 76 -9.94 14.78 -5.50
CA THR A 76 -9.78 14.77 -6.96
C THR A 76 -10.98 15.41 -7.64
N HIS A 77 -10.82 15.80 -8.90
CA HIS A 77 -11.91 16.28 -9.72
C HIS A 77 -12.90 15.15 -10.02
N ILE A 78 -14.22 15.39 -9.97
CA ILE A 78 -15.23 14.34 -10.15
C ILE A 78 -15.11 13.58 -11.48
N ALA A 79 -14.61 14.24 -12.53
CA ALA A 79 -14.39 13.64 -13.84
C ALA A 79 -13.20 12.65 -13.90
N GLY A 80 -12.41 12.50 -12.83
CA GLY A 80 -11.28 11.58 -12.83
C GLY A 80 -10.85 11.15 -11.42
N LEU A 81 -10.51 9.87 -11.28
CA LEU A 81 -9.97 9.31 -10.04
C LEU A 81 -8.64 8.60 -10.32
N PRO A 82 -7.51 9.34 -10.30
CA PRO A 82 -6.21 8.72 -10.46
C PRO A 82 -5.92 7.79 -9.29
N VAL A 83 -5.45 6.58 -9.59
CA VAL A 83 -5.03 5.60 -8.60
C VAL A 83 -3.67 5.05 -9.00
N ALA A 84 -2.75 5.02 -8.05
CA ALA A 84 -1.42 4.44 -8.26
C ALA A 84 -1.13 3.38 -7.18
N ILE A 85 -0.44 2.32 -7.59
CA ILE A 85 0.01 1.25 -6.70
C ILE A 85 1.53 1.21 -6.78
N ASN A 86 2.16 1.17 -5.61
CA ASN A 86 3.60 1.04 -5.45
C ASN A 86 3.91 -0.11 -4.50
N ILE A 87 5.03 -0.80 -4.71
CA ILE A 87 5.37 -2.02 -3.98
C ILE A 87 6.78 -1.88 -3.40
N ASN A 88 6.93 -2.13 -2.10
CA ASN A 88 8.23 -2.40 -1.50
C ASN A 88 8.46 -3.91 -1.39
N CYS A 89 9.67 -4.33 -1.75
CA CYS A 89 10.12 -5.71 -1.59
C CYS A 89 10.63 -5.97 -0.17
N HIS A 90 11.15 -7.18 0.08
CA HIS A 90 11.81 -7.54 1.34
C HIS A 90 12.87 -6.53 1.83
N ALA A 91 13.55 -5.81 0.94
CA ALA A 91 14.53 -4.78 1.28
C ALA A 91 13.90 -3.39 1.48
N THR A 92 12.89 -3.29 2.36
CA THR A 92 12.24 -2.03 2.75
C THR A 92 13.22 -1.14 3.52
N ARG A 93 13.99 -0.32 2.80
CA ARG A 93 14.98 0.60 3.36
C ARG A 93 14.40 2.02 3.43
N HIS A 94 14.18 2.50 4.65
CA HIS A 94 13.76 3.86 4.94
C HIS A 94 14.27 4.26 6.33
N ALA A 95 14.49 5.55 6.56
CA ALA A 95 14.91 6.12 7.83
C ALA A 95 14.11 7.39 8.09
N GLU A 96 13.75 7.61 9.35
CA GLU A 96 13.05 8.81 9.84
C GLU A 96 13.82 9.33 11.06
N ILE A 97 13.84 10.66 11.23
CA ILE A 97 14.45 11.33 12.38
C ILE A 97 13.45 12.38 12.88
N GLU A 98 13.22 12.40 14.18
CA GLU A 98 12.57 13.52 14.87
C GLU A 98 13.68 14.43 15.41
N LEU A 99 13.58 15.74 15.11
CA LEU A 99 14.54 16.76 15.52
C LEU A 99 14.16 17.39 16.86
#